data_AF-A0A840UXY1-F1
#
_entry.id   AF-A0A840UXY1-F1
#
_cell.length_a   1.000
_cell.length_b   1.000
_cell.length_c   1.000
_cell.angle_alpha   90.00
_cell.angle_beta   90.00
_cell.angle_gamma   90.00
#
_symmetry.space_group_name_H-M   'P 1'
#
loop_
_entity.id
_entity.type
_entity.pdbx_description
1 polymer ?
#
loop_
_entity_poly.entity_id
_entity_poly.type
_entity_poly.pdbx_seq_one_letter_code
_entity_poly.pdbx_strand_id
1 'polypeptide(L)' 'MNKIAGYIKTIRQYLKTPKGRHDSLDYLKAAIIISLTMLLVFLLLKYLAGAL' A
#
# COMPACT_ATOMS: atom_id res chain seq x y z
N MET A 1 -26.27 13.55 -10.08
CA MET A 1 -25.07 13.33 -9.23
C MET A 1 -24.36 12.07 -9.69
N ASN A 2 -23.08 12.16 -10.03
CA ASN A 2 -22.31 10.97 -10.43
C ASN A 2 -22.01 10.12 -9.17
N LYS A 3 -22.53 8.90 -9.09
CA LYS A 3 -22.44 8.04 -7.89
C LYS A 3 -20.98 7.83 -7.45
N ILE A 4 -20.07 7.70 -8.42
CA ILE A 4 -18.63 7.53 -8.22
C ILE A 4 -18.02 8.72 -7.48
N ALA A 5 -18.43 9.95 -7.82
CA ALA A 5 -17.92 11.15 -7.17
C ALA A 5 -18.33 11.22 -5.68
N GLY A 6 -19.49 10.67 -5.32
CA GLY A 6 -19.94 10.54 -3.94
C GLY A 6 -19.07 9.58 -3.11
N TYR A 7 -18.71 8.43 -3.68
CA TYR A 7 -17.79 7.48 -3.04
C TYR A 7 -16.41 8.09 -2.83
N ILE A 8 -15.84 8.74 -3.85
CA ILE A 8 -14.53 9.40 -3.74
C ILE A 8 -14.55 10.49 -2.66
N LYS A 9 -15.62 11.30 -2.61
CA LYS A 9 -15.78 12.33 -1.57
C LYS A 9 -15.80 11.73 -0.17
N THR A 10 -16.51 10.62 0.01
CA THR A 10 -16.63 9.93 1.30
C THR A 10 -15.29 9.33 1.73
N ILE A 11 -14.55 8.70 0.81
CA ILE A 11 -13.19 8.20 1.08
C ILE A 11 -12.27 9.35 1.48
N ARG A 12 -12.30 10.46 0.73
CA ARG A 12 -11.48 11.64 1.07
C ARG A 12 -11.85 12.23 2.44
N GLN A 13 -13.12 12.19 2.83
CA GLN A 13 -13.54 12.60 4.18
C GLN A 13 -13.02 11.63 5.25
N TYR A 14 -13.12 10.32 5.02
CA TYR A 14 -12.59 9.29 5.92
C TYR A 14 -11.09 9.48 6.18
N LEU A 15 -10.30 9.66 5.13
CA LEU A 15 -8.84 9.86 5.22
C LEU A 15 -8.43 11.12 5.99
N LYS A 16 -9.32 12.12 6.10
CA LYS A 16 -9.08 13.34 6.88
C LYS A 16 -9.37 13.18 8.37
N THR A 17 -10.06 12.12 8.78
CA THR A 17 -10.28 11.84 10.20
C THR A 17 -8.97 11.41 10.85
N PRO A 18 -8.76 11.66 12.16
CA PRO A 18 -7.56 11.21 12.86
C PRO A 18 -7.34 9.69 12.74
N LYS A 19 -8.41 8.90 12.84
CA LYS A 19 -8.39 7.45 12.64
C LYS A 19 -8.02 7.07 11.22
N GLY A 20 -8.74 7.60 10.22
CA GLY A 20 -8.50 7.26 8.82
C GLY A 20 -7.08 7.64 8.37
N ARG A 21 -6.53 8.77 8.83
CA ARG A 21 -5.13 9.14 8.57
C ARG A 21 -4.14 8.14 9.19
N HIS A 22 -4.37 7.71 10.42
CA HIS A 22 -3.52 6.75 11.11
C HIS A 22 -3.53 5.40 10.38
N ASP A 23 -4.72 4.85 10.14
CA ASP A 23 -4.91 3.58 9.42
C ASP A 23 -4.23 3.62 8.04
N SER A 24 -4.35 4.74 7.32
CA SER A 24 -3.74 4.91 5.99
C SER A 24 -2.22 4.84 6.04
N LEU A 25 -1.60 5.43 7.07
CA LEU A 25 -0.15 5.38 7.24
C LEU A 25 0.31 3.97 7.61
N ASP A 26 -0.47 3.25 8.41
CA ASP A 26 -0.14 1.88 8.79
C ASP A 26 -0.28 0.92 7.60
N TYR A 27 -1.33 1.07 6.79
CA TYR A 27 -1.45 0.34 5.53
C TYR A 27 -0.32 0.68 4.55
N LEU A 28 0.08 1.94 4.46
CA LEU A 28 1.21 2.35 3.61
C LEU A 28 2.52 1.70 4.08
N LYS A 29 2.79 1.71 5.40
CA LYS A 29 3.95 1.02 5.98
C LYS A 29 3.91 -0.48 5.69
N ALA A 30 2.76 -1.13 5.89
CA ALA A 30 2.60 -2.55 5.60
C ALA A 30 2.86 -2.86 4.12
N ALA A 31 2.31 -2.05 3.20
CA ALA A 31 2.54 -2.20 1.77
C ALA A 31 4.03 -2.07 1.41
N ILE A 32 4.75 -1.12 2.01
CA ILE A 32 6.20 -0.95 1.83
C ILE A 32 6.95 -2.19 2.33
N ILE A 33 6.66 -2.67 3.54
CA ILE A 33 7.33 -3.85 4.12
C ILE A 33 7.11 -5.10 3.26
N ILE A 34 5.87 -5.33 2.83
CA ILE A 34 5.53 -6.45 1.95
C ILE A 34 6.32 -6.34 0.63
N SER A 35 6.32 -5.16 0.02
CA SER A 35 7.01 -4.92 -1.25
C SER A 35 8.52 -5.16 -1.14
N LEU A 36 9.14 -4.67 -0.06
CA LEU A 36 10.56 -4.89 0.21
C LEU A 36 10.87 -6.36 0.48
N THR A 37 9.99 -7.06 1.20
CA THR A 37 10.15 -8.50 1.47
C THR A 37 10.07 -9.30 0.17
N MET A 38 9.08 -9.01 -0.67
CA MET A 38 8.93 -9.64 -1.98
C MET A 38 10.14 -9.35 -2.88
N LEU A 39 10.64 -8.11 -2.89
CA LEU A 39 11.83 -7.73 -3.64
C LEU A 39 13.07 -8.49 -3.16
N LEU A 40 13.29 -8.57 -1.86
CA LEU A 40 14.41 -9.33 -1.29
C LEU A 40 14.35 -10.81 -1.65
N VAL A 41 13.18 -11.43 -1.51
CA VAL A 41 12.97 -12.83 -1.90
C VAL A 41 13.24 -13.02 -3.39
N PHE A 42 12.73 -12.12 -4.23
CA PHE A 42 12.95 -12.15 -5.67
C PHE A 42 14.45 -12.05 -6.03
N LEU A 43 15.18 -11.10 -5.43
CA LEU A 43 16.61 -10.94 -5.66
C LEU A 43 17.41 -12.16 -5.17
N LEU A 44 17.05 -12.72 -4.02
CA LEU A 44 17.66 -13.94 -3.49
C LEU A 44 17.47 -15.11 -4.46
N LEU A 45 16.26 -15.30 -4.98
CA LEU A 45 15.98 -16.34 -5.96
C LEU A 45 16.78 -16.13 -7.26
N LYS A 46 16.90 -14.89 -7.75
CA LYS A 46 17.74 -14.59 -8.92
C LYS A 46 19.21 -14.88 -8.68
N TYR A 47 19.73 -14.53 -7.50
CA TYR A 47 21.12 -14.81 -7.11
C TYR A 47 21.38 -16.31 -7.06
N LEU A 48 20.51 -17.08 -6.39
CA LEU A 48 20.63 -18.53 -6.30
C LEU A 48 20.47 -19.24 -7.66
N ALA A 49 19.70 -18.66 -8.58
CA ALA A 49 19.57 -19.14 -9.95
C ALA A 49 20.77 -18.78 -10.85
N GLY A 50 21.77 -18.05 -10.35
CA GLY A 50 22.92 -17.57 -11.13
C GLY A 50 22.55 -16.53 -12.20
N ALA A 51 21.39 -15.87 -12.03
CA ALA A 51 20.84 -14.88 -12.96
C ALA A 51 21.02 -13.43 -12.46
N LEU A 52 21.92 -13.24 -11.49
CA LEU A 52 22.29 -11.97 -10.88
C LEU A 52 23.80 -11.76 -10.95
#